data_AF-A0A6S7JAM2-F1
#
_entry.id   AF-A0A6S7JAM2-F1
#
_cell.length_a   1.000
_cell.length_b   1.000
_cell.length_c   1.000
_cell.angle_alpha   90.00
_cell.angle_beta   90.00
_cell.angle_gamma   90.00
#
_symmetry.space_group_name_H-M   'P 1'
#
loop_
_entity.id
_entity.type
_entity.pdbx_description
1 polymer ?
#
loop_
_entity_poly.entity_id
_entity_poly.type
_entity_poly.pdbx_seq_one_letter_code
_entity_poly.pdbx_strand_id
1 'polypeptide(L)'
;MLDLFLKNLEWELFSINESGRNYSNLSYTERRSLTNLKEYSDIVIKKADKGSAVVVWGLDEYRKEAHRQLKDDDVYENFLDNPVNKVVAPIDEKLHNYAREGKLPNKFEVS
;
A
#
# COMPACT_ATOMS: atom_id res chain seq x y z
N MET A 1 -11.50 15.11 -10.04
CA MET A 1 -11.33 14.24 -8.86
C MET A 1 -9.88 13.78 -8.71
N LEU A 2 -9.24 13.27 -9.78
CA LEU A 2 -7.84 12.85 -9.78
C LEU A 2 -6.84 13.99 -9.47
N ASP A 3 -7.04 15.18 -10.02
CA ASP A 3 -6.11 16.31 -9.79
C ASP A 3 -6.08 16.78 -8.33
N LEU A 4 -7.22 16.71 -7.64
CA LEU A 4 -7.32 17.04 -6.22
C LEU A 4 -6.58 16.01 -5.36
N PHE A 5 -6.67 14.73 -5.72
CA PHE A 5 -5.96 13.65 -5.05
C PHE A 5 -4.44 13.79 -5.22
N LEU A 6 -3.97 14.06 -6.45
CA LEU A 6 -2.55 14.29 -6.72
C LEU A 6 -2.01 15.49 -5.95
N LYS A 7 -2.75 16.60 -5.91
CA LYS A 7 -2.37 17.79 -5.15
C LYS A 7 -2.26 17.55 -3.64
N ASN A 8 -3.15 16.72 -3.08
CA ASN A 8 -3.09 16.38 -1.65
C ASN A 8 -1.90 15.47 -1.33
N LEU A 9 -1.61 14.49 -2.19
CA LEU A 9 -0.42 13.63 -2.06
C LEU A 9 0.87 14.43 -2.12
N GLU A 10 0.96 15.38 -3.06
CA GLU A 10 2.10 16.30 -3.15
C GLU A 10 2.29 17.04 -1.82
N TRP A 11 1.22 17.64 -1.29
CA TRP A 11 1.28 18.35 -0.01
C TRP A 11 1.74 17.48 1.15
N GLU A 12 1.23 16.24 1.26
CA GLU A 12 1.64 15.31 2.32
C GLU A 12 3.12 14.96 2.21
N LEU A 13 3.59 14.59 1.01
CA LEU A 13 4.99 14.26 0.76
C LEU A 13 5.94 15.41 1.12
N PHE A 14 5.58 16.64 0.75
CA PHE A 14 6.40 17.82 1.02
C PHE A 14 6.31 18.32 2.47
N SER A 15 5.31 17.88 3.23
CA SER A 15 5.10 18.31 4.63
C SER A 15 5.73 17.36 5.66
N ILE A 16 6.26 16.21 5.24
CA ILE A 16 6.96 15.29 6.13
C ILE A 16 8.29 15.92 6.56
N ASN A 17 8.38 16.30 7.83
CA ASN A 17 9.58 16.85 8.45
C ASN A 17 10.26 15.73 9.26
N GLU A 18 11.38 15.18 8.76
CA GLU A 18 12.09 14.03 9.36
C GLU A 18 12.85 14.36 10.67
N SER A 19 12.66 15.55 11.25
CA SER A 19 13.56 16.13 12.27
C SER A 19 13.29 15.70 13.73
N GLY A 20 12.50 14.65 13.98
CA GLY A 20 12.29 14.08 15.31
C GLY A 20 13.26 12.93 15.62
N ARG A 21 13.87 12.91 16.82
CA ARG A 21 14.52 11.68 17.32
C ARG A 21 13.44 10.61 17.51
N ASN A 22 13.38 9.64 16.59
CA ASN A 22 12.50 8.48 16.69
C ASN A 22 13.02 7.50 17.74
N TYR A 23 12.58 7.67 18.99
CA TYR A 23 12.71 6.61 19.99
C TYR A 23 11.63 5.56 19.76
N SER A 24 12.04 4.29 19.68
CA SER A 24 11.07 3.19 19.60
C SER A 24 10.27 3.14 20.90
N ASN A 25 8.95 3.15 20.78
CA ASN A 25 8.01 2.90 21.87
C ASN A 25 7.90 1.41 22.26
N LEU A 26 8.75 0.55 21.69
CA LEU A 26 8.75 -0.88 21.91
C LEU A 26 10.04 -1.32 22.61
N SER A 27 9.88 -2.19 23.59
CA SER A 27 10.98 -2.92 24.23
C SER A 27 11.74 -3.78 23.20
N TYR A 28 12.92 -4.25 23.59
CA TYR A 28 13.70 -5.19 22.77
C TYR A 28 12.90 -6.47 22.49
N THR A 29 12.24 -7.01 23.51
CA THR A 29 11.47 -8.26 23.42
C THR A 29 10.28 -8.12 22.48
N GLU A 30 9.56 -6.99 22.54
CA GLU A 30 8.44 -6.72 21.63
C GLU A 30 8.93 -6.59 20.18
N ARG A 31 10.03 -5.87 19.95
CA ARG A 31 10.64 -5.78 18.61
C ARG A 31 11.06 -7.13 18.07
N ARG A 32 11.73 -7.95 18.89
CA ARG A 32 12.11 -9.31 18.52
C ARG A 32 10.90 -10.19 18.23
N SER A 33 9.85 -10.07 19.02
CA SER A 33 8.59 -10.80 18.80
C SER A 33 7.95 -10.40 17.46
N LEU A 34 7.97 -9.12 17.10
CA LEU A 34 7.50 -8.64 15.80
C LEU A 34 8.38 -9.14 14.64
N THR A 35 9.70 -9.22 14.82
CA THR A 35 10.60 -9.80 13.81
C THR A 35 10.24 -11.26 13.57
N ASN A 36 10.16 -12.07 14.63
CA ASN A 36 9.77 -13.47 14.51
C ASN A 36 8.36 -13.61 13.90
N LEU A 37 7.42 -12.74 14.27
CA LEU A 37 6.06 -12.75 13.75
C LEU A 37 6.02 -12.52 12.22
N LYS A 38 6.94 -11.72 11.69
CA LYS A 38 7.09 -11.47 10.24
C LYS A 38 7.71 -12.63 9.47
N GLU A 39 8.40 -13.55 10.15
CA GLU A 39 9.06 -14.70 9.52
C GLU A 39 8.08 -15.85 9.23
N TYR A 40 6.91 -15.86 9.86
CA TYR A 40 5.86 -16.84 9.56
C TYR A 40 5.29 -16.61 8.16
N SER A 41 5.40 -17.64 7.30
CA SER A 41 4.92 -17.63 5.92
C SER A 41 3.48 -18.15 5.77
N ASP A 42 2.93 -18.73 6.83
CA ASP A 42 1.61 -19.37 6.91
C ASP A 42 0.52 -18.47 7.49
N ILE A 43 0.86 -17.24 7.89
CA ILE A 43 -0.10 -16.26 8.42
C ILE A 43 -0.11 -14.97 7.60
N VAL A 44 -1.24 -14.28 7.62
CA VAL A 44 -1.46 -12.98 7.02
C VAL A 44 -1.88 -12.00 8.11
N ILE A 45 -1.14 -10.89 8.21
CA ILE A 45 -1.44 -9.80 9.14
C ILE A 45 -1.78 -8.57 8.30
N LYS A 46 -3.01 -8.05 8.46
CA LYS A 46 -3.50 -6.86 7.75
C LYS A 46 -4.17 -5.90 8.72
N LYS A 47 -4.17 -4.61 8.36
CA LYS A 47 -4.97 -3.61 9.07
C LYS A 47 -6.45 -3.96 8.91
N ALA A 48 -7.22 -3.91 10.00
CA ALA A 48 -8.66 -4.08 9.91
C ALA A 48 -9.29 -2.88 9.19
N ASP A 49 -10.39 -3.14 8.48
CA ASP A 49 -11.19 -2.11 7.80
C ASP A 49 -11.73 -1.07 8.80
N LYS A 50 -12.12 -1.52 9.99
CA LYS A 50 -12.51 -0.66 11.12
C LYS A 50 -11.28 -0.27 11.93
N GLY A 51 -11.16 1.02 12.22
CA GLY A 51 -10.01 1.58 12.93
C GLY A 51 -9.75 0.93 14.29
N SER A 52 -8.47 0.87 14.68
CA SER A 52 -7.94 0.35 15.95
C SER A 52 -7.81 -1.18 16.09
N ALA A 53 -7.96 -1.94 15.01
CA ALA A 53 -7.74 -3.39 15.04
C ALA A 53 -6.77 -3.88 13.93
N VAL A 54 -6.21 -5.07 14.17
CA VAL A 54 -5.44 -5.85 13.20
C VAL A 54 -6.09 -7.21 13.03
N VAL A 55 -6.09 -7.73 11.81
CA VAL A 55 -6.61 -9.06 11.47
C VAL A 55 -5.42 -9.99 11.29
N VAL A 56 -5.45 -11.15 11.97
CA VAL A 56 -4.44 -12.21 11.84
C VAL A 56 -5.14 -13.49 11.42
N TRP A 57 -4.82 -13.98 10.23
CA TRP A 57 -5.45 -15.15 9.63
C TRP A 57 -4.41 -16.14 9.12
N GLY A 58 -4.76 -17.43 9.06
CA GLY A 58 -3.97 -18.39 8.28
C GLY A 58 -4.04 -18.04 6.79
N LEU A 59 -2.93 -18.18 6.07
CA LEU A 59 -2.79 -17.79 4.68
C LEU A 59 -3.83 -18.47 3.77
N ASP A 60 -4.08 -19.76 3.99
CA ASP A 60 -5.02 -20.53 3.16
C ASP A 60 -6.47 -20.09 3.39
N GLU A 61 -6.86 -19.87 4.64
CA GLU A 61 -8.21 -19.37 4.95
C GLU A 61 -8.40 -17.95 4.44
N TYR A 62 -7.36 -17.11 4.53
CA TYR A 62 -7.39 -15.76 3.98
C TYR A 62 -7.61 -15.78 2.47
N ARG A 63 -6.91 -16.67 1.77
CA ARG A 63 -7.11 -16.87 0.32
C ARG A 63 -8.51 -17.36 0.02
N LYS A 64 -9.02 -18.38 0.73
CA LYS A 64 -10.37 -18.91 0.50
C LYS A 64 -11.43 -17.82 0.67
N GLU A 65 -11.35 -17.03 1.73
CA GLU A 65 -12.31 -15.96 1.97
C GLU A 65 -12.20 -14.85 0.93
N ALA A 66 -10.99 -14.46 0.53
CA ALA A 66 -10.80 -13.49 -0.54
C ALA A 66 -11.45 -13.95 -1.85
N HIS A 67 -11.22 -15.21 -2.26
CA HIS A 67 -11.86 -15.76 -3.46
C HIS A 67 -13.38 -15.88 -3.32
N ARG A 68 -13.88 -16.22 -2.11
CA ARG A 68 -15.32 -16.29 -1.83
C ARG A 68 -15.97 -14.92 -2.03
N GLN A 69 -15.35 -13.85 -1.53
CA GLN A 69 -15.85 -12.47 -1.68
C GLN A 69 -15.76 -11.98 -3.12
N LEU A 70 -14.65 -12.25 -3.81
CA LEU A 70 -14.46 -11.81 -5.21
C LEU A 70 -15.36 -12.54 -6.22
N LYS A 71 -15.92 -13.69 -5.85
CA LYS A 71 -16.87 -14.44 -6.66
C LYS A 71 -18.31 -13.93 -6.51
N ASP A 72 -18.55 -12.96 -5.64
CA ASP A 72 -19.87 -12.39 -5.43
C ASP A 72 -20.24 -11.47 -6.61
N ASP A 73 -20.95 -12.02 -7.60
CA ASP A 73 -21.38 -11.31 -8.81
C ASP A 73 -22.48 -10.25 -8.54
N ASP A 74 -23.08 -10.23 -7.33
CA ASP A 74 -24.00 -9.16 -6.93
C ASP A 74 -23.24 -7.88 -6.53
N VAL A 75 -21.96 -8.01 -6.14
CA VAL A 75 -21.11 -6.92 -5.65
C VAL A 75 -20.00 -6.56 -6.63
N TYR A 76 -19.41 -7.55 -7.30
CA TYR A 76 -18.26 -7.39 -8.19
C TYR A 76 -18.59 -7.82 -9.63
N GLU A 77 -18.04 -7.10 -10.61
CA GLU A 77 -18.18 -7.42 -12.03
C GLU A 77 -16.86 -7.94 -12.60
N ASN A 78 -16.92 -9.04 -13.35
CA ASN A 78 -15.76 -9.58 -14.05
C ASN A 78 -15.46 -8.77 -15.32
N PHE A 79 -14.31 -8.09 -15.33
CA PHE A 79 -13.84 -7.35 -16.50
C PHE A 79 -13.00 -8.24 -17.42
N LEU A 80 -13.37 -8.31 -18.71
CA LEU A 80 -12.59 -9.01 -19.74
C LEU A 80 -11.30 -8.25 -20.10
N ASP A 81 -11.34 -6.92 -20.04
CA ASP A 81 -10.19 -6.03 -20.27
C ASP A 81 -9.86 -5.26 -19.00
N ASN A 82 -8.58 -5.18 -18.64
CA ASN A 82 -8.15 -4.44 -17.45
C ASN A 82 -8.41 -2.93 -17.62
N PRO A 83 -9.40 -2.33 -16.92
CA PRO A 83 -9.73 -0.92 -17.08
C PRO A 83 -8.61 0.01 -16.58
N VAL A 84 -7.71 -0.52 -15.75
CA VAL A 84 -6.56 0.21 -15.19
C VAL A 84 -5.56 0.61 -16.29
N ASN A 85 -5.49 -0.14 -17.39
CA ASN A 85 -4.60 0.18 -18.52
C ASN A 85 -4.91 1.55 -19.15
N LYS A 86 -6.18 2.01 -19.08
CA LYS A 86 -6.58 3.34 -19.59
C LYS A 86 -6.10 4.49 -18.71
N VAL A 87 -5.76 4.21 -17.45
CA VAL A 87 -5.36 5.20 -16.44
C VAL A 87 -3.86 5.17 -16.19
N VAL A 88 -3.22 4.01 -16.30
CA VAL A 88 -1.78 3.83 -16.10
C VAL A 88 -0.96 4.58 -17.14
N ALA A 89 -1.34 4.51 -18.42
CA ALA A 89 -0.57 5.18 -19.48
C ALA A 89 -0.42 6.71 -19.27
N PRO A 90 -1.49 7.47 -18.94
CA PRO A 90 -1.36 8.89 -18.58
C PRO A 90 -0.51 9.17 -17.32
N ILE A 91 -0.54 8.27 -16.33
CA ILE A 91 0.24 8.42 -15.09
C ILE A 91 1.72 8.19 -15.39
N ASP A 92 2.06 7.14 -16.13
CA ASP A 92 3.43 6.81 -16.52
C ASP A 92 4.04 7.93 -17.37
N GLU A 93 3.27 8.49 -18.31
CA GLU A 93 3.69 9.64 -19.11
C GLU A 93 4.03 10.84 -18.21
N LYS A 94 3.18 11.14 -17.23
CA LYS A 94 3.38 12.26 -16.31
C LYS A 94 4.58 12.04 -15.38
N LEU A 95 4.79 10.81 -14.89
CA LEU A 95 5.97 10.42 -14.12
C LEU A 95 7.26 10.56 -14.94
N HIS A 96 7.25 10.12 -16.21
CA HIS A 96 8.40 10.30 -17.11
C HIS A 96 8.71 11.78 -17.37
N ASN A 97 7.69 12.64 -17.50
CA ASN A 97 7.90 14.08 -17.63
C ASN A 97 8.52 14.67 -16.35
N TYR A 98 8.05 14.30 -15.16
CA TYR A 98 8.63 14.75 -13.91
C TYR A 98 10.05 14.24 -13.65
N ALA A 99 10.36 13.03 -14.10
CA ALA A 99 11.73 12.50 -14.10
C ALA A 99 12.66 13.35 -14.97
N ARG A 100 12.22 13.67 -16.20
CA ARG A 100 12.97 14.54 -17.14
C ARG A 100 13.17 15.95 -16.61
N GLU A 101 12.19 16.49 -15.88
CA GLU A 101 12.24 17.82 -15.28
C GLU A 101 13.01 17.86 -13.95
N GLY A 102 13.55 16.73 -13.47
CA GLY A 102 14.28 16.65 -12.19
C GLY A 102 13.40 16.92 -10.96
N LYS A 103 12.08 16.80 -11.10
CA LYS A 103 11.10 17.06 -10.05
C LYS A 103 10.80 15.85 -9.17
N LEU A 104 11.22 14.65 -9.59
CA LEU A 104 11.11 13.44 -8.78
C LEU A 104 12.25 13.38 -7.77
N PRO A 105 11.97 13.07 -6.49
CA PRO A 105 13.01 12.88 -5.49
C PRO A 105 13.87 11.65 -5.81
N ASN A 106 15.18 11.75 -5.55
CA ASN A 106 16.26 10.79 -5.87
C ASN A 106 16.14 9.37 -5.23
N LYS A 107 14.98 9.00 -4.67
CA LYS A 107 14.75 7.67 -4.05
C LYS A 107 14.02 6.67 -4.95
N PHE A 108 13.72 7.02 -6.19
CA PHE A 108 13.07 6.15 -7.18
C PHE A 108 14.00 5.83 -8.36
N GLU A 109 15.29 5.58 -8.11
CA GLU A 109 16.09 4.82 -9.06
C GLU A 109 15.54 3.38 -9.09
N VAL A 110 14.58 3.15 -9.98
CA VAL A 110 14.00 1.84 -10.25
C VAL A 110 15.12 1.00 -10.88
N SER A 111 15.59 -0.01 -10.12
CA SER A 111 16.47 -1.08 -10.63
C SER A 111 15.71 -2.03 -11.55
#